data_AF-A0A1Q3HQU1-F1
#
_entry.id   AF-A0A1Q3HQU1-F1
#
_cell.length_a   1.000
_cell.length_b   1.000
_cell.length_c   1.000
_cell.angle_alpha   90.00
_cell.angle_beta   90.00
_cell.angle_gamma   90.00
#
_symmetry.space_group_name_H-M   'P 1'
#
loop_
_entity.id
_entity.type
_entity.pdbx_description
1 polymer ?
#
loop_
_entity_poly.entity_id
_entity_poly.type
_entity_poly.pdbx_seq_one_letter_code
_entity_poly.pdbx_strand_id
1 'polypeptide(L)'
;MLLPKILQPRWQGTGGVPSDYEVACGVEGYAGIIEKAGWQILVLGDEPLQTAVSRLNGRPCLVRWIYAPSPGVAESWITAMVPLNLRGPLESVAIHIDSSPLVLMDAGAPGEHPGDTLELELEPGSYRVHVYEFAPARDMKFLVHAFEPHIQPGLTG
;
A
#
# COMPACT_ATOMS: atom_id res chain seq x y z
N MET A 1 5.39 3.34 3.23
CA MET A 1 4.49 2.51 4.08
C MET A 1 3.12 3.14 4.16
N LEU A 2 2.08 2.36 4.43
CA LEU A 2 0.69 2.78 4.56
C LEU A 2 0.18 2.48 5.97
N LEU A 3 -0.21 3.50 6.72
CA LEU A 3 -0.66 3.38 8.11
C LEU A 3 -1.95 4.18 8.37
N PRO A 4 -2.72 3.87 9.42
CA PRO A 4 -3.83 4.72 9.84
C PRO A 4 -3.36 6.15 10.12
N LYS A 5 -4.08 7.16 9.60
CA LYS A 5 -3.72 8.58 9.79
C LYS A 5 -3.60 8.96 11.26
N ILE A 6 -4.41 8.37 12.13
CA ILE A 6 -4.35 8.59 13.59
C ILE A 6 -3.04 8.11 14.23
N LEU A 7 -2.36 7.13 13.62
CA LEU A 7 -1.07 6.64 14.06
C LEU A 7 0.10 7.50 13.57
N GLN A 8 -0.11 8.30 12.52
CA GLN A 8 0.93 9.08 11.85
C GLN A 8 1.81 9.88 12.82
N PRO A 9 1.29 10.72 13.75
CA PRO A 9 2.14 11.52 14.64
C PRO A 9 3.02 10.69 15.58
N ARG A 10 2.77 9.38 15.70
CA ARG A 10 3.53 8.46 16.58
C ARG A 10 4.62 7.70 15.84
N TRP A 11 4.73 7.85 14.52
CA TRP A 11 5.80 7.26 13.73
C TRP A 11 7.08 8.08 13.85
N GLN A 12 8.17 7.44 14.30
CA GLN A 12 9.44 8.08 14.61
C GLN A 12 10.44 8.05 13.44
N GLY A 13 10.10 7.42 12.32
CA GLY A 13 11.00 7.30 11.18
C GLY A 13 12.27 6.54 11.55
N THR A 14 13.43 7.15 11.29
CA THR A 14 14.75 6.65 11.66
C THR A 14 15.15 6.90 13.12
N GLY A 15 14.26 7.52 13.93
CA GLY A 15 14.50 7.74 15.36
C GLY A 15 14.25 6.49 16.22
N GLY A 16 15.05 6.31 17.27
CA GLY A 16 14.93 5.20 18.24
C GLY A 16 15.82 3.99 17.93
N VAL A 17 15.76 2.95 18.77
CA VAL A 17 16.46 1.66 18.60
C VAL A 17 15.61 0.50 19.15
N PRO A 18 15.17 -0.47 18.32
CA PRO A 18 15.14 -0.37 16.87
C PRO A 18 14.22 0.79 16.44
N SER A 19 14.60 1.49 15.36
CA SER A 19 13.78 2.54 14.77
C SER A 19 12.58 1.96 14.02
N ASP A 20 11.54 2.76 13.84
CA ASP A 20 10.36 2.35 13.07
C ASP A 20 10.71 2.01 11.61
N TYR A 21 11.66 2.76 11.04
CA TYR A 21 12.22 2.49 9.72
C TYR A 21 12.93 1.13 9.64
N GLU A 22 13.75 0.76 10.62
CA GLU A 22 14.45 -0.54 10.62
C GLU A 22 13.46 -1.71 10.66
N VAL A 23 12.37 -1.58 11.42
CA VAL A 23 11.30 -2.59 11.45
C VAL A 23 10.60 -2.68 10.10
N ALA A 24 10.30 -1.55 9.45
CA ALA A 24 9.67 -1.54 8.14
C ALA A 24 10.59 -2.06 7.02
N CYS A 25 11.88 -1.71 7.05
CA CYS A 25 12.90 -2.11 6.07
C CYS A 25 13.26 -3.60 6.17
N GLY A 26 12.97 -4.25 7.30
CA GLY A 26 13.12 -5.70 7.45
C GLY A 26 12.03 -6.53 6.75
N VAL A 27 11.04 -5.90 6.13
CA VAL A 27 9.95 -6.58 5.42
C VAL A 27 10.36 -6.88 3.99
N GLU A 28 10.61 -8.15 3.70
CA GLU A 28 10.90 -8.61 2.33
C GLU A 28 9.62 -8.75 1.48
N GLY A 29 9.79 -8.77 0.15
CA GLY A 29 8.70 -9.00 -0.80
C GLY A 29 8.10 -7.71 -1.37
N TYR A 30 6.88 -7.80 -1.89
CA TYR A 30 6.14 -6.66 -2.45
C TYR A 30 5.14 -6.05 -1.47
N ALA A 31 4.75 -6.80 -0.44
CA ALA A 31 3.86 -6.38 0.62
C ALA A 31 4.11 -7.16 1.90
N GLY A 32 4.13 -6.47 3.04
CA GLY A 32 4.17 -7.11 4.34
C GLY A 32 3.53 -6.26 5.43
N ILE A 33 3.28 -6.89 6.58
CA ILE A 33 2.56 -6.27 7.70
C ILE A 33 3.49 -6.15 8.89
N ILE A 34 3.52 -4.96 9.47
CA ILE A 34 4.13 -4.71 10.77
C ILE A 34 3.07 -4.17 11.73
N GLU A 35 3.33 -4.29 13.02
CA GLU A 35 2.44 -3.77 14.06
C GLU A 35 3.11 -2.66 14.85
N LYS A 36 2.35 -1.59 15.14
CA LYS A 36 2.80 -0.52 16.03
C LYS A 36 1.64 0.01 16.85
N ALA A 37 1.82 0.00 18.18
CA ALA A 37 0.83 0.52 19.13
C ALA A 37 -0.59 -0.06 18.94
N GLY A 38 -0.68 -1.34 18.54
CA GLY A 38 -1.95 -2.05 18.31
C GLY A 38 -2.54 -1.88 16.91
N TRP A 39 -1.88 -1.15 16.01
CA TRP A 39 -2.33 -0.92 14.64
C TRP A 39 -1.49 -1.71 13.65
N GLN A 40 -2.13 -2.25 12.62
CA GLN A 40 -1.43 -2.85 11.48
C GLN A 40 -1.04 -1.80 10.45
N ILE A 41 0.16 -1.94 9.90
CA ILE A 41 0.77 -1.06 8.91
C ILE A 41 1.20 -1.93 7.73
N LEU A 42 0.86 -1.50 6.52
CA LEU A 42 1.27 -2.14 5.28
C LEU A 42 2.58 -1.53 4.77
N VAL A 43 3.62 -2.35 4.63
CA VAL A 43 4.86 -2.00 3.94
C VAL A 43 4.74 -2.44 2.48
N LEU A 44 5.18 -1.62 1.52
CA LEU A 44 4.97 -1.83 0.07
C LEU A 44 6.23 -2.33 -0.66
N GLY A 45 6.99 -3.22 -0.03
CA GLY A 45 8.30 -3.67 -0.50
C GLY A 45 9.37 -2.58 -0.46
N ASP A 46 10.59 -2.97 -0.82
CA ASP A 46 11.81 -2.19 -0.52
C ASP A 46 12.17 -1.13 -1.57
N GLU A 47 11.59 -1.22 -2.77
CA GLU A 47 11.91 -0.26 -3.84
C GLU A 47 11.14 1.06 -3.66
N PRO A 48 11.81 2.23 -3.77
CA PRO A 48 11.17 3.54 -3.72
C PRO A 48 10.47 3.84 -5.06
N LEU A 49 9.32 3.19 -5.29
CA LEU A 49 8.53 3.38 -6.50
C LEU A 49 7.53 4.52 -6.36
N GLN A 50 7.38 5.32 -7.42
CA GLN A 50 6.33 6.32 -7.50
C GLN A 50 4.96 5.62 -7.39
N THR A 51 4.12 6.12 -6.49
CA THR A 51 2.86 5.49 -6.12
C THR A 51 1.71 6.45 -6.39
N ALA A 52 0.55 5.92 -6.78
CA ALA A 52 -0.68 6.67 -6.89
C ALA A 52 -1.87 5.84 -6.36
N VAL A 53 -2.93 6.53 -5.95
CA VAL A 53 -4.21 5.91 -5.59
C VAL A 53 -5.07 5.82 -6.84
N SER A 54 -5.66 4.66 -7.09
CA SER A 54 -6.61 4.44 -8.19
C SER A 54 -7.75 3.54 -7.75
N ARG A 55 -8.61 3.14 -8.69
CA ARG A 55 -9.69 2.18 -8.44
C ARG A 55 -9.57 0.98 -9.38
N LEU A 56 -9.64 -0.22 -8.80
CA LEU A 56 -9.78 -1.47 -9.52
C LEU A 56 -11.17 -2.04 -9.21
N ASN A 57 -12.00 -2.26 -10.23
CA ASN A 57 -13.38 -2.76 -10.07
C ASN A 57 -14.21 -1.93 -9.05
N GLY A 58 -14.02 -0.61 -9.06
CA GLY A 58 -14.68 0.33 -8.14
C GLY A 58 -14.07 0.40 -6.73
N ARG A 59 -13.11 -0.46 -6.39
CA ARG A 59 -12.44 -0.50 -5.07
C ARG A 59 -11.12 0.26 -5.09
N PRO A 60 -10.77 1.00 -4.02
CA PRO A 60 -9.47 1.66 -3.91
C PRO A 60 -8.30 0.67 -4.04
N CYS A 61 -7.24 1.08 -4.71
CA CYS A 61 -6.00 0.34 -4.85
C CYS A 61 -4.82 1.31 -4.90
N LEU A 62 -3.62 0.81 -4.63
CA LEU A 62 -2.38 1.53 -4.91
C LEU A 62 -1.76 0.99 -6.18
N VAL A 63 -1.27 1.88 -7.03
CA VAL A 63 -0.51 1.52 -8.23
C VAL A 63 0.89 2.09 -8.09
N ARG A 64 1.89 1.21 -8.15
CA ARG A 64 3.32 1.54 -8.05
C ARG A 64 3.99 1.36 -9.40
N TRP A 65 4.69 2.38 -9.85
CA TRP A 65 5.34 2.42 -11.16
C TRP A 65 6.73 1.81 -11.09
N ILE A 66 6.95 0.71 -11.83
CA ILE A 66 8.30 0.17 -12.03
C ILE A 66 8.96 0.89 -13.19
N TYR A 67 8.32 0.93 -14.36
CA TYR A 67 8.79 1.70 -15.51
C TYR A 67 7.63 2.07 -16.45
N ALA A 68 7.76 3.22 -17.12
CA ALA A 68 6.88 3.70 -18.18
C ALA A 68 7.63 4.74 -19.06
N PRO A 69 7.17 5.01 -20.30
CA PRO A 69 7.84 5.97 -21.19
C PRO A 69 7.89 7.40 -20.65
N SER A 70 6.87 7.80 -19.89
CA SER A 70 6.82 9.08 -19.19
C SER A 70 5.78 9.05 -18.05
N PRO A 71 5.88 9.97 -17.06
CA PRO A 71 4.87 10.09 -16.00
C PRO A 71 3.45 10.30 -16.53
N GLY A 72 3.26 11.20 -17.51
CA GLY A 72 1.93 11.49 -18.07
C GLY A 72 1.30 10.30 -18.80
N VAL A 73 2.11 9.45 -19.44
CA VAL A 73 1.62 8.20 -20.03
C VAL A 73 1.18 7.24 -18.94
N ALA A 74 1.97 7.11 -17.87
CA ALA A 74 1.65 6.22 -16.76
C ALA A 74 0.39 6.66 -16.00
N GLU A 75 0.21 7.96 -15.75
CA GLU A 75 -1.01 8.55 -15.19
C GLU A 75 -2.25 8.28 -16.04
N SER A 76 -2.12 8.42 -17.37
CA SER A 76 -3.22 8.15 -18.30
C SER A 76 -3.69 6.69 -18.20
N TRP A 77 -2.74 5.75 -18.08
CA TRP A 77 -3.05 4.32 -17.92
C TRP A 77 -3.63 3.99 -16.54
N ILE A 78 -3.12 4.60 -15.47
CA ILE A 78 -3.70 4.44 -14.12
C ILE A 78 -5.16 4.92 -14.08
N THR A 79 -5.43 6.06 -14.71
CA THR A 79 -6.77 6.66 -14.74
C THR A 79 -7.72 5.81 -15.58
N ALA A 80 -7.21 5.25 -16.68
CA ALA A 80 -7.95 4.36 -17.58
C ALA A 80 -7.89 2.89 -17.14
N MET A 81 -7.54 2.58 -15.89
CA MET A 81 -7.42 1.20 -15.41
C MET A 81 -8.81 0.53 -15.31
N VAL A 82 -9.25 0.01 -16.46
CA VAL A 82 -10.46 -0.79 -16.67
C VAL A 82 -10.21 -2.22 -16.13
N PRO A 83 -11.23 -3.01 -15.74
CA PRO A 83 -11.05 -4.36 -15.19
C PRO A 83 -10.13 -5.21 -16.06
N LEU A 84 -8.87 -5.34 -15.64
CA LEU A 84 -7.87 -6.13 -16.34
C LEU A 84 -7.90 -7.52 -15.75
N ASN A 85 -7.76 -8.51 -16.64
CA ASN A 85 -7.44 -9.88 -16.26
C ASN A 85 -6.01 -9.89 -15.67
N LEU A 86 -5.88 -9.38 -14.44
CA LEU A 86 -4.66 -9.53 -13.67
C LEU A 86 -4.44 -11.02 -13.51
N ARG A 87 -3.31 -11.51 -14.04
CA ARG A 87 -2.88 -12.88 -13.76
C ARG A 87 -2.62 -12.97 -12.26
N GLY A 88 -2.89 -14.14 -11.68
CA GLY A 88 -2.97 -14.35 -10.23
C GLY A 88 -1.88 -13.62 -9.41
N PRO A 89 -2.17 -13.30 -8.15
CA PRO A 89 -1.34 -12.40 -7.37
C PRO A 89 0.08 -12.94 -7.22
N LEU A 90 1.06 -12.05 -7.34
CA LEU A 90 2.47 -12.32 -7.01
C LEU A 90 2.63 -12.63 -5.52
N GLU A 91 1.88 -11.88 -4.70
CA GLU A 91 1.93 -11.97 -3.25
C GLU A 91 0.57 -11.58 -2.66
N SER A 92 0.29 -12.05 -1.44
CA SER A 92 -0.93 -11.71 -0.73
C SER A 92 -0.68 -11.65 0.77
N VAL A 93 -1.13 -10.57 1.41
CA VAL A 93 -1.07 -10.40 2.86
C VAL A 93 -2.44 -10.06 3.43
N ALA A 94 -2.74 -10.52 4.64
CA ALA A 94 -3.96 -10.16 5.34
C ALA A 94 -3.70 -8.93 6.22
N ILE A 95 -4.60 -7.96 6.19
CA ILE A 95 -4.54 -6.76 7.02
C ILE A 95 -5.90 -6.45 7.63
N HIS A 96 -5.91 -5.99 8.87
CA HIS A 96 -7.06 -5.39 9.53
C HIS A 96 -6.92 -3.87 9.57
N ILE A 97 -7.97 -3.18 9.12
CA ILE A 97 -8.05 -1.72 9.10
C ILE A 97 -9.02 -1.28 10.21
N ASP A 98 -8.48 -0.72 11.28
CA ASP A 98 -9.28 -0.20 12.39
C ASP A 98 -9.76 1.25 12.18
N SER A 99 -9.06 2.04 11.35
CA SER A 99 -9.34 3.46 11.14
C SER A 99 -8.96 3.92 9.73
N SER A 100 -9.80 4.80 9.16
CA SER A 100 -9.61 5.50 7.88
C SER A 100 -9.51 7.02 8.11
N PRO A 101 -8.88 7.81 7.23
CA PRO A 101 -8.06 7.39 6.10
C PRO A 101 -6.76 6.70 6.54
N LEU A 102 -6.21 5.91 5.63
CA LEU A 102 -4.82 5.49 5.68
C LEU A 102 -3.95 6.53 4.96
N VAL A 103 -2.73 6.73 5.45
CA VAL A 103 -1.73 7.62 4.88
C VAL A 103 -0.55 6.79 4.39
N LEU A 104 -0.23 6.94 3.11
CA LEU A 104 1.02 6.49 2.53
C LEU A 104 2.08 7.57 2.75
N MET A 105 3.19 7.20 3.37
CA MET A 105 4.35 8.09 3.55
C MET A 105 5.67 7.31 3.55
N ASP A 106 6.79 8.04 3.47
CA ASP A 106 8.13 7.48 3.60
C ASP A 106 8.33 6.90 5.02
N ALA A 107 8.83 5.67 5.10
CA ALA A 107 9.07 5.00 6.38
C ALA A 107 10.23 5.63 7.17
N GLY A 108 11.18 6.29 6.50
CA GLY A 108 12.31 6.98 7.13
C GLY A 108 11.93 8.37 7.67
N ALA A 109 10.85 8.97 7.16
CA ALA A 109 10.38 10.28 7.61
C ALA A 109 9.62 10.17 8.94
N PRO A 110 9.86 11.07 9.92
CA PRO A 110 9.03 11.13 11.12
C PRO A 110 7.62 11.61 10.75
N GLY A 111 6.62 11.10 11.47
CA GLY A 111 5.21 11.39 11.21
C GLY A 111 4.81 12.85 11.34
N GLU A 112 5.53 13.62 12.15
CA GLU A 112 5.33 15.07 12.29
C GLU A 112 5.83 15.86 11.06
N HIS A 113 6.76 15.28 10.30
CA HIS A 113 7.35 15.86 9.10
C HIS A 113 7.44 14.81 7.98
N PRO A 114 6.30 14.31 7.48
CA PRO A 114 6.25 13.12 6.63
C PRO A 114 6.71 13.36 5.18
N GLY A 115 6.93 14.62 4.79
CA GLY A 115 7.14 14.99 3.39
C GLY A 115 5.86 14.81 2.57
N ASP A 116 6.00 14.29 1.35
CA ASP A 116 4.87 13.98 0.48
C ASP A 116 4.09 12.77 1.00
N THR A 117 2.76 12.88 0.98
CA THR A 117 1.86 11.82 1.44
C THR A 117 0.72 11.59 0.46
N LEU A 118 0.18 10.37 0.46
CA LEU A 118 -1.07 10.04 -0.26
C LEU A 118 -2.09 9.47 0.71
N GLU A 119 -3.35 9.85 0.57
CA GLU A 119 -4.43 9.31 1.40
C GLU A 119 -5.21 8.24 0.64
N LEU A 120 -5.49 7.14 1.34
CA LEU A 120 -6.31 6.04 0.86
C LEU A 120 -7.47 5.83 1.83
N GLU A 121 -8.69 6.06 1.35
CA GLU A 121 -9.90 5.77 2.11
C GLU A 121 -10.28 4.29 1.97
N LEU A 122 -10.44 3.60 3.09
CA LEU A 122 -10.92 2.22 3.18
C LEU A 122 -11.86 2.10 4.36
N GLU A 123 -13.01 1.44 4.17
CA GLU A 123 -13.88 1.13 5.30
C GLU A 123 -13.13 0.29 6.35
N PRO A 124 -13.37 0.50 7.65
CA PRO A 124 -12.81 -0.38 8.67
C PRO A 124 -13.23 -1.84 8.45
N GLY A 125 -12.29 -2.77 8.63
CA GLY A 125 -12.52 -4.19 8.45
C GLY A 125 -11.29 -4.98 8.02
N SER A 126 -11.48 -6.27 7.77
CA SER A 126 -10.41 -7.17 7.33
C SER A 126 -10.32 -7.25 5.81
N TYR A 127 -9.11 -7.17 5.29
CA TYR A 127 -8.79 -7.21 3.87
C TYR A 127 -7.69 -8.22 3.59
N ARG A 128 -7.70 -8.77 2.37
CA ARG A 128 -6.55 -9.39 1.74
C ARG A 128 -6.00 -8.39 0.72
N VAL A 129 -4.74 -8.00 0.89
CA VAL A 129 -4.03 -7.13 -0.05
C VAL A 129 -3.36 -8.03 -1.07
N HIS A 130 -3.78 -7.92 -2.33
CA HIS A 130 -3.17 -8.61 -3.45
C HIS A 130 -2.19 -7.73 -4.17
N VAL A 131 -0.99 -8.25 -4.42
CA VAL A 131 -0.04 -7.62 -5.33
C VAL A 131 -0.13 -8.30 -6.68
N TYR A 132 -0.45 -7.53 -7.71
CA TYR A 132 -0.48 -8.00 -9.09
C TYR A 132 0.57 -7.28 -9.92
N GLU A 133 1.20 -8.00 -10.86
CA GLU A 133 1.91 -7.36 -11.97
C GLU A 133 0.89 -6.91 -13.03
N PHE A 134 1.01 -5.66 -13.47
CA PHE A 134 0.27 -5.15 -14.61
C PHE A 134 1.24 -4.54 -15.64
N ALA A 135 1.29 -5.14 -16.82
CA ALA A 135 2.18 -4.72 -17.91
C ALA A 135 1.37 -4.56 -19.22
N PRO A 136 0.71 -3.39 -19.43
CA PRO A 136 -0.15 -3.18 -20.61
C PRO A 136 0.62 -3.07 -21.93
N ALA A 137 1.91 -2.71 -21.86
CA ALA A 137 2.80 -2.56 -22.99
C ALA A 137 4.21 -3.04 -22.61
N ARG A 138 5.05 -3.28 -23.62
CA ARG A 138 6.41 -3.81 -23.41
C ARG A 138 7.28 -2.89 -22.55
N ASP A 139 7.09 -1.59 -22.67
CA ASP A 139 7.80 -0.51 -22.00
C ASP A 139 7.03 0.05 -20.81
N MET A 140 6.05 -0.70 -20.29
CA MET A 140 5.25 -0.32 -19.12
C MET A 140 5.09 -1.49 -18.15
N LYS A 141 5.39 -1.25 -16.87
CA LYS A 141 5.13 -2.21 -15.80
C LYS A 141 4.77 -1.52 -14.50
N PHE A 142 3.75 -2.07 -13.86
CA PHE A 142 3.18 -1.60 -12.62
C PHE A 142 3.02 -2.76 -11.63
N LEU A 143 3.07 -2.43 -10.34
CA LEU A 143 2.52 -3.25 -9.28
C LEU A 143 1.19 -2.65 -8.83
N VAL A 144 0.17 -3.48 -8.70
CA VAL A 144 -1.15 -3.07 -8.21
C VAL A 144 -1.40 -3.76 -6.88
N HIS A 145 -1.51 -2.96 -5.81
CA HIS A 145 -1.92 -3.40 -4.48
C HIS A 145 -3.43 -3.21 -4.34
N ALA A 146 -4.19 -4.29 -4.56
CA ALA A 146 -5.64 -4.30 -4.49
C ALA A 146 -6.14 -4.76 -3.12
N PHE A 147 -7.07 -4.01 -2.54
CA PHE A 147 -7.68 -4.32 -1.24
C PHE A 147 -9.00 -5.06 -1.44
N GLU A 148 -8.99 -6.37 -1.21
CA GLU A 148 -10.18 -7.22 -1.30
C GLU A 148 -10.70 -7.52 0.11
N PRO A 149 -11.94 -7.17 0.47
CA PRO A 149 -12.51 -7.51 1.76
C PRO A 149 -12.44 -9.01 2.00
N HIS A 150 -11.87 -9.36 3.15
CA HIS A 150 -11.73 -10.73 3.59
C HIS A 150 -12.59 -10.92 4.83
N ILE A 151 -13.78 -11.51 4.64
CA ILE A 151 -14.57 -11.97 5.77
C ILE A 151 -13.86 -13.20 6.33
N GLN A 152 -13.26 -13.10 7.51
CA GLN A 152 -12.90 -14.28 8.27
C GLN A 152 -14.21 -14.98 8.67
N PRO A 153 -14.46 -16.24 8.24
CA PRO A 153 -15.62 -16.96 8.72
C PRO A 153 -15.40 -17.29 10.21
N GLY A 154 -16.14 -16.62 11.08
CA GLY A 154 -16.30 -17.02 12.49
C GLY A 154 -15.78 -16.03 13.52
N LEU A 155 -16.52 -14.94 13.74
CA LEU A 155 -16.69 -14.30 15.05
C LEU A 155 -18.16 -13.87 15.17
N THR A 156 -19.07 -14.84 15.10
CA THR A 156 -20.37 -14.68 15.75
C THR A 156 -20.15 -14.97 17.23
N GLY A 157 -20.30 -13.94 18.07
CA GLY A 157 -20.24 -14.05 19.53
C GLY A 157 -21.36 -14.86 20.15
#